data_AF-A0A4Q9B5N8-F1
#
_entry.id   AF-A0A4Q9B5N8-F1
#
_cell.length_a   1.000
_cell.length_b   1.000
_cell.length_c   1.000
_cell.angle_alpha   90.00
_cell.angle_beta   90.00
_cell.angle_gamma   90.00
#
_symmetry.space_group_name_H-M   'P 1'
#
loop_
_entity.id
_entity.type
_entity.pdbx_description
1 polymer ?
#
loop_
_entity_poly.entity_id
_entity_poly.type
_entity_poly.pdbx_seq_one_letter_code
_entity_poly.pdbx_strand_id
1 'polypeptide(L)'
;MAEVHVRELKGPEEMEAVVELQREVWGRAESDLVPRGLLIAVQDEGGLVAGAFVEGRMVGFVFGFPTQDPTLQHSHMLGVLEPYRGTGAALLLKRFQRDWCLARGIQRVVWTFDPLRGPNANFNLRKLGATARTYLPDHYGPMTGINAGAPSDRLLAEWDLLAERVYARIYAPPPDPEVAGLPQANRVEGEEPLEAYLDLEAPRLLFQIPEDWGRILREDPALALAWREHSRLVLGHYFARGYRAVDFARNPNRYVLAKD
;
A
#
# COMPACT_ATOMS: atom_id res chain seq x y z
N MET A 1 4.83 -11.46 -24.00
CA MET A 1 5.30 -11.37 -22.59
C MET A 1 5.04 -12.72 -21.97
N ALA A 2 6.00 -13.29 -21.25
CA ALA A 2 5.80 -14.56 -20.55
C ALA A 2 4.66 -14.41 -19.52
N GLU A 3 3.83 -15.45 -19.41
CA GLU A 3 2.65 -15.47 -18.54
C GLU A 3 3.07 -15.51 -17.07
N VAL A 4 2.41 -14.72 -16.23
CA VAL A 4 2.62 -14.74 -14.78
C VAL A 4 1.61 -15.71 -14.16
N HIS A 5 2.12 -16.73 -13.49
CA HIS A 5 1.31 -17.71 -12.75
C HIS A 5 1.45 -17.48 -11.24
N VAL A 6 0.34 -17.52 -10.48
CA VAL A 6 0.35 -17.34 -9.02
C VAL A 6 -0.16 -18.58 -8.32
N ARG A 7 0.53 -19.01 -7.26
CA ARG A 7 0.10 -20.12 -6.40
C ARG A 7 0.59 -19.97 -4.97
N GLU A 8 -0.04 -20.70 -4.06
CA GLU A 8 0.50 -20.92 -2.72
C GLU A 8 1.87 -21.59 -2.79
N LEU A 9 2.76 -21.15 -1.90
CA LEU A 9 4.09 -21.71 -1.73
C LEU A 9 4.05 -22.92 -0.81
N LYS A 10 5.03 -23.79 -0.94
CA LYS A 10 5.12 -25.07 -0.24
C LYS A 10 6.55 -25.37 0.17
N GLY A 11 6.69 -25.77 1.43
CA GLY A 11 7.93 -26.31 1.96
C GLY A 11 9.03 -25.26 2.16
N PRO A 12 10.14 -25.66 2.79
CA PRO A 12 11.17 -24.74 3.27
C PRO A 12 11.94 -24.05 2.13
N GLU A 13 12.14 -24.70 0.99
CA GLU A 13 12.90 -24.14 -0.14
C GLU A 13 12.22 -22.90 -0.73
N GLU A 14 10.90 -22.94 -0.90
CA GLU A 14 10.15 -21.79 -1.43
C GLU A 14 10.06 -20.65 -0.41
N MET A 15 10.00 -20.96 0.89
CA MET A 15 10.04 -19.94 1.94
C MET A 15 11.41 -19.28 2.05
N GLU A 16 12.50 -20.02 1.83
CA GLU A 16 13.84 -19.43 1.69
C GLU A 16 13.91 -18.49 0.49
N ALA A 17 13.33 -18.88 -0.65
CA ALA A 17 13.24 -18.01 -1.82
C ALA A 17 12.44 -16.71 -1.53
N VAL A 18 11.43 -16.76 -0.65
CA VAL A 18 10.74 -15.54 -0.18
C VAL A 18 11.68 -14.66 0.65
N VAL A 19 12.50 -15.23 1.53
CA VAL A 19 13.50 -14.45 2.30
C VAL A 19 14.48 -13.75 1.36
N GLU A 20 14.96 -14.44 0.32
CA GLU A 20 15.84 -13.82 -0.68
C GLU A 20 15.14 -12.72 -1.49
N LEU A 21 13.87 -12.92 -1.87
CA LEU A 21 13.06 -11.87 -2.49
C LEU A 21 12.89 -10.65 -1.58
N GLN A 22 12.71 -10.85 -0.27
CA GLN A 22 12.63 -9.74 0.69
C GLN A 22 13.93 -8.91 0.66
N ARG A 23 15.09 -9.59 0.64
CA ARG A 23 16.41 -8.93 0.57
C ARG A 23 16.56 -8.09 -0.69
N GLU A 24 16.11 -8.60 -1.83
CA GLU A 24 16.17 -7.88 -3.10
C GLU A 24 15.20 -6.69 -3.16
N VAL A 25 14.02 -6.79 -2.53
CA VAL A 25 12.98 -5.75 -2.62
C VAL A 25 13.18 -4.62 -1.62
N TRP A 26 13.53 -4.92 -0.37
CA TRP A 26 13.59 -3.92 0.72
C TRP A 26 15.00 -3.70 1.30
N GLY A 27 15.96 -4.56 0.98
CA GLY A 27 17.32 -4.50 1.49
C GLY A 27 17.65 -5.62 2.47
N ARG A 28 18.90 -5.65 2.93
CA ARG A 28 19.50 -6.80 3.65
C ARG A 28 19.51 -6.66 5.17
N ALA A 29 18.81 -5.67 5.74
CA ALA A 29 18.74 -5.52 7.19
C ALA A 29 17.92 -6.67 7.79
N GLU A 30 18.54 -7.51 8.62
CA GLU A 30 17.87 -8.69 9.20
C GLU A 30 16.62 -8.33 10.03
N SER A 31 16.59 -7.13 10.62
CA SER A 31 15.43 -6.63 11.39
C SER A 31 14.16 -6.48 10.55
N ASP A 32 14.30 -6.36 9.24
CA ASP A 32 13.21 -6.02 8.33
C ASP A 32 12.71 -7.28 7.58
N LEU A 33 13.29 -8.44 7.85
CA LEU A 33 12.96 -9.71 7.22
C LEU A 33 12.04 -10.54 8.10
N VAL A 34 11.05 -11.16 7.47
CA VAL A 34 10.27 -12.25 8.07
C VAL A 34 11.07 -13.55 7.87
N PRO A 35 11.54 -14.20 8.95
CA PRO A 35 12.35 -15.40 8.83
C PRO A 35 11.53 -16.57 8.25
N ARG A 36 12.21 -17.45 7.51
CA ARG A 36 11.63 -18.68 6.93
C ARG A 36 10.75 -19.45 7.92
N GLY A 37 11.25 -19.67 9.15
CA GLY A 37 10.53 -20.43 10.17
C GLY A 37 9.18 -19.81 10.54
N LEU A 38 9.08 -18.49 10.55
CA LEU A 38 7.83 -17.78 10.83
C LEU A 38 6.87 -17.84 9.65
N LEU A 39 7.37 -17.74 8.40
CA LEU A 39 6.55 -17.92 7.20
C LEU A 39 5.88 -19.31 7.19
N ILE A 40 6.64 -20.36 7.52
CA ILE A 40 6.13 -21.74 7.62
C ILE A 40 5.08 -21.82 8.72
N ALA A 41 5.42 -21.43 9.95
CA ALA A 41 4.51 -21.54 11.09
C ALA A 41 3.19 -20.80 10.85
N VAL A 42 3.24 -19.61 10.26
CA VAL A 42 2.03 -18.84 9.94
C VAL A 42 1.21 -19.51 8.84
N GLN A 43 1.84 -20.08 7.80
CA GLN A 43 1.11 -20.79 6.76
C GLN A 43 0.40 -22.04 7.31
N ASP A 44 1.08 -22.80 8.18
CA ASP A 44 0.52 -24.00 8.83
C ASP A 44 -0.69 -23.65 9.71
N GLU A 45 -0.67 -22.48 10.35
CA GLU A 45 -1.76 -21.97 11.20
C GLU A 45 -2.83 -21.18 10.43
N GLY A 46 -2.91 -21.34 9.10
CA GLY A 46 -3.97 -20.76 8.28
C GLY A 46 -3.68 -19.35 7.76
N GLY A 47 -2.41 -18.95 7.69
CA GLY A 47 -1.95 -17.80 6.93
C GLY A 47 -1.72 -18.11 5.44
N LEU A 48 -1.48 -17.05 4.67
CA LEU A 48 -1.21 -17.13 3.24
C LEU A 48 0.24 -16.74 2.97
N VAL A 49 0.97 -17.63 2.30
CA VAL A 49 2.18 -17.30 1.54
C VAL A 49 1.99 -17.77 0.10
N ALA A 50 2.00 -16.85 -0.86
CA ALA A 50 1.88 -17.17 -2.28
C ALA A 50 2.93 -16.45 -3.11
N GLY A 51 3.38 -17.08 -4.19
CA GLY A 51 4.38 -16.56 -5.11
C GLY A 51 3.83 -16.34 -6.51
N ALA A 52 4.36 -15.33 -7.19
CA ALA A 52 4.19 -15.10 -8.61
C ALA A 52 5.40 -15.66 -9.36
N PHE A 53 5.15 -16.38 -10.45
CA PHE A 53 6.17 -17.09 -11.21
C PHE A 53 6.14 -16.68 -12.68
N VAL A 54 7.33 -16.53 -13.26
CA VAL A 54 7.55 -16.34 -14.71
C VAL A 54 8.61 -17.33 -15.14
N GLU A 55 8.28 -18.20 -16.10
CA GLU A 55 9.21 -19.23 -16.62
C GLU A 55 9.86 -20.08 -15.50
N GLY A 56 9.08 -20.41 -14.47
CA GLY A 56 9.53 -21.20 -13.31
C GLY A 56 10.28 -20.41 -12.23
N ARG A 57 10.69 -19.17 -12.48
CA ARG A 57 11.31 -18.30 -11.46
C ARG A 57 10.26 -17.58 -10.63
N MET A 58 10.41 -17.58 -9.31
CA MET A 58 9.61 -16.72 -8.43
C MET A 58 10.06 -15.26 -8.57
N VAL A 59 9.14 -14.37 -8.93
CA VAL A 59 9.41 -12.95 -9.22
C VAL A 59 8.74 -11.99 -8.24
N GLY A 60 7.89 -12.53 -7.36
CA GLY A 60 7.21 -11.78 -6.32
C GLY A 60 6.44 -12.71 -5.39
N PHE A 61 5.98 -12.16 -4.28
CA PHE A 61 5.25 -12.90 -3.26
C PHE A 61 4.27 -12.00 -2.51
N VAL A 62 3.29 -12.64 -1.86
CA VAL A 62 2.40 -12.04 -0.88
C VAL A 62 2.40 -12.88 0.39
N PHE A 63 2.47 -12.20 1.54
CA PHE A 63 2.39 -12.81 2.85
C PHE A 63 1.31 -12.11 3.68
N GLY A 64 0.36 -12.87 4.20
CA GLY A 64 -0.70 -12.38 5.07
C GLY A 64 -1.10 -13.40 6.13
N PHE A 65 -1.61 -12.93 7.27
CA PHE A 65 -1.89 -13.76 8.44
C PHE A 65 -3.27 -13.46 9.04
N PRO A 66 -3.89 -14.44 9.72
CA PRO A 66 -5.19 -14.26 10.37
C PRO A 66 -5.12 -13.24 11.51
N THR A 67 -6.26 -12.65 11.84
CA THR A 67 -6.40 -11.74 12.98
C THR A 67 -7.30 -12.33 14.06
N GLN A 68 -7.51 -11.61 15.17
CA GLN A 68 -8.50 -12.01 16.18
C GLN A 68 -9.93 -12.03 15.63
N ASP A 69 -10.19 -11.27 14.55
CA ASP A 69 -11.42 -11.37 13.78
C ASP A 69 -11.24 -12.40 12.66
N PRO A 70 -11.98 -13.52 12.65
CA PRO A 70 -11.83 -14.58 11.65
C PRO A 70 -12.25 -14.13 10.23
N THR A 71 -12.97 -13.02 10.11
CA THR A 71 -13.36 -12.44 8.81
C THR A 71 -12.33 -11.45 8.25
N LEU A 72 -11.23 -11.23 8.98
CA LEU A 72 -10.20 -10.25 8.66
C LEU A 72 -8.81 -10.90 8.54
N GLN A 73 -8.11 -10.56 7.46
CA GLN A 73 -6.69 -10.88 7.28
C GLN A 73 -5.83 -9.61 7.35
N HIS A 74 -4.66 -9.71 7.99
CA HIS A 74 -3.61 -8.71 7.83
C HIS A 74 -2.67 -9.10 6.68
N SER A 75 -2.56 -8.24 5.66
CA SER A 75 -1.63 -8.42 4.53
C SER A 75 -0.28 -7.78 4.85
N HIS A 76 0.65 -8.54 5.40
CA HIS A 76 1.91 -8.02 5.90
C HIS A 76 2.87 -7.53 4.80
N MET A 77 3.09 -8.34 3.76
CA MET A 77 4.06 -8.03 2.71
C MET A 77 3.54 -8.35 1.32
N LEU A 78 3.89 -7.51 0.37
CA LEU A 78 3.74 -7.74 -1.07
C LEU A 78 5.01 -7.24 -1.76
N GLY A 79 5.80 -8.17 -2.29
CA GLY A 79 7.06 -7.88 -2.96
C GLY A 79 7.03 -8.32 -4.41
N VAL A 80 7.56 -7.49 -5.31
CA VAL A 80 7.82 -7.87 -6.70
C VAL A 80 9.17 -7.30 -7.11
N LEU A 81 10.01 -8.15 -7.70
CA LEU A 81 11.31 -7.78 -8.23
C LEU A 81 11.18 -6.64 -9.23
N GLU A 82 12.14 -5.72 -9.21
CA GLU A 82 12.12 -4.51 -10.03
C GLU A 82 11.90 -4.76 -11.53
N PRO A 83 12.58 -5.72 -12.19
CA PRO A 83 12.37 -6.02 -13.61
C PRO A 83 10.94 -6.50 -13.96
N TYR A 84 10.18 -6.96 -12.96
CA TYR A 84 8.81 -7.46 -13.13
C TYR A 84 7.75 -6.48 -12.61
N ARG A 85 8.15 -5.28 -12.16
CA ARG A 85 7.19 -4.22 -11.85
C ARG A 85 6.50 -3.78 -13.15
N GLY A 86 5.21 -3.46 -13.06
CA GLY A 86 4.40 -3.09 -14.23
C GLY A 86 3.89 -4.25 -15.08
N THR A 87 4.38 -5.48 -14.88
CA THR A 87 3.91 -6.70 -15.60
C THR A 87 2.54 -7.21 -15.16
N GLY A 88 1.96 -6.63 -14.10
CA GLY A 88 0.72 -7.11 -13.48
C GLY A 88 0.93 -8.13 -12.36
N ALA A 89 2.15 -8.60 -12.10
CA ALA A 89 2.43 -9.60 -11.06
C ALA A 89 1.86 -9.23 -9.67
N ALA A 90 2.04 -7.98 -9.22
CA ALA A 90 1.48 -7.50 -7.95
C ALA A 90 -0.05 -7.55 -7.92
N LEU A 91 -0.72 -7.24 -9.04
CA LEU A 91 -2.17 -7.30 -9.15
C LEU A 91 -2.66 -8.75 -9.13
N LEU A 92 -1.97 -9.65 -9.83
CA LEU A 92 -2.30 -11.08 -9.82
C LEU A 92 -2.11 -11.71 -8.43
N LEU A 93 -1.06 -11.34 -7.70
CA LEU A 93 -0.88 -11.74 -6.29
C LEU A 93 -2.04 -11.28 -5.42
N LYS A 94 -2.51 -10.03 -5.61
CA LYS A 94 -3.65 -9.50 -4.85
C LYS A 94 -4.98 -10.14 -5.25
N ARG A 95 -5.21 -10.41 -6.54
CA ARG A 95 -6.38 -11.18 -6.99
C ARG A 95 -6.38 -12.59 -6.37
N PHE A 96 -5.24 -13.27 -6.39
CA PHE A 96 -5.07 -14.56 -5.73
C PHE A 96 -5.37 -14.48 -4.23
N GLN A 97 -4.81 -13.49 -3.53
CA GLN A 97 -5.08 -13.26 -2.11
C GLN A 97 -6.58 -13.05 -1.84
N ARG A 98 -7.26 -12.26 -2.67
CA ARG A 98 -8.71 -12.03 -2.55
C ARG A 98 -9.49 -13.34 -2.66
N ASP A 99 -9.25 -14.10 -3.71
CA ASP A 99 -10.00 -15.34 -3.97
C ASP A 99 -9.71 -16.39 -2.88
N TRP A 100 -8.45 -16.48 -2.44
CA TRP A 100 -8.03 -17.31 -1.32
C TRP A 100 -8.74 -16.93 0.00
N CYS A 101 -8.88 -15.63 0.27
CA CYS A 101 -9.56 -15.09 1.46
C CYS A 101 -11.06 -15.42 1.43
N LEU A 102 -11.72 -15.09 0.31
CA LEU A 102 -13.16 -15.29 0.18
C LEU A 102 -13.55 -16.77 0.30
N ALA A 103 -12.73 -17.68 -0.26
CA ALA A 103 -12.93 -19.12 -0.12
C ALA A 103 -12.85 -19.62 1.34
N ARG A 104 -12.31 -18.81 2.26
CA ARG A 104 -12.13 -19.12 3.68
C ARG A 104 -12.97 -18.24 4.61
N GLY A 105 -13.96 -17.51 4.06
CA GLY A 105 -14.84 -16.64 4.84
C GLY A 105 -14.20 -15.33 5.31
N ILE A 106 -12.98 -15.02 4.85
CA ILE A 106 -12.33 -13.73 5.09
C ILE A 106 -12.91 -12.72 4.09
N GLN A 107 -13.53 -11.67 4.61
CA GLN A 107 -14.24 -10.67 3.82
C GLN A 107 -13.48 -9.34 3.73
N ARG A 108 -12.52 -9.11 4.64
CA ARG A 108 -11.71 -7.90 4.66
C ARG A 108 -10.23 -8.23 4.76
N VAL A 109 -9.42 -7.39 4.13
CA VAL A 109 -7.96 -7.41 4.27
C VAL A 109 -7.48 -6.01 4.65
N VAL A 110 -6.56 -5.92 5.60
CA VAL A 110 -5.96 -4.65 6.03
C VAL A 110 -4.44 -4.70 5.96
N TRP A 111 -3.82 -3.55 5.69
CA TRP A 111 -2.37 -3.36 5.75
C TRP A 111 -2.04 -1.88 5.88
N THR A 112 -0.82 -1.56 6.25
CA THR A 112 -0.36 -0.17 6.29
C THR A 112 0.52 0.17 5.09
N PHE A 113 0.52 1.43 4.65
CA PHE A 113 1.49 1.94 3.69
C PHE A 113 1.89 3.39 4.02
N ASP A 114 3.04 3.84 3.49
CA ASP A 114 3.51 5.22 3.64
C ASP A 114 2.57 6.20 2.90
N PRO A 115 1.98 7.22 3.57
CA PRO A 115 1.11 8.20 2.94
C PRO A 115 1.78 9.02 1.84
N LEU A 116 3.10 9.15 1.84
CA LEU A 116 3.82 9.99 0.87
C LEU A 116 4.36 9.19 -0.32
N ARG A 117 4.15 7.86 -0.36
CA ARG A 117 4.53 7.04 -1.51
C ARG A 117 3.40 6.96 -2.53
N GLY A 118 3.42 7.87 -3.50
CA GLY A 118 2.45 7.92 -4.60
C GLY A 118 2.24 6.58 -5.34
N PRO A 119 3.28 5.80 -5.69
CA PRO A 119 3.09 4.49 -6.30
C PRO A 119 2.28 3.51 -5.44
N ASN A 120 2.46 3.54 -4.11
CA ASN A 120 1.71 2.70 -3.18
C ASN A 120 0.26 3.18 -3.07
N ALA A 121 0.04 4.50 -2.96
CA ALA A 121 -1.29 5.09 -2.94
C ALA A 121 -2.09 4.74 -4.21
N ASN A 122 -1.47 4.89 -5.38
CA ASN A 122 -2.05 4.51 -6.66
C ASN A 122 -2.37 3.01 -6.74
N PHE A 123 -1.48 2.15 -6.28
CA PHE A 123 -1.75 0.72 -6.27
C PHE A 123 -2.89 0.36 -5.30
N ASN A 124 -2.80 0.79 -4.05
CA ASN A 124 -3.74 0.41 -3.00
C ASN A 124 -5.15 1.00 -3.21
N LEU A 125 -5.25 2.30 -3.52
CA LEU A 125 -6.54 2.97 -3.63
C LEU A 125 -7.10 2.84 -5.04
N ARG A 126 -6.34 3.27 -6.05
CA ARG A 126 -6.83 3.34 -7.44
C ARG A 126 -6.90 1.99 -8.14
N LYS A 127 -5.91 1.09 -7.94
CA LYS A 127 -5.90 -0.23 -8.61
C LYS A 127 -6.65 -1.32 -7.84
N LEU A 128 -6.47 -1.41 -6.52
CA LEU A 128 -7.15 -2.44 -5.72
C LEU A 128 -8.55 -2.01 -5.28
N GLY A 129 -8.82 -0.71 -5.22
CA GLY A 129 -10.09 -0.20 -4.71
C GLY A 129 -10.18 -0.17 -3.18
N ALA A 130 -9.06 -0.33 -2.46
CA ALA A 130 -9.04 -0.14 -1.01
C ALA A 130 -9.37 1.33 -0.66
N THR A 131 -9.71 1.57 0.61
CA THR A 131 -9.88 2.91 1.16
C THR A 131 -8.99 3.09 2.38
N ALA A 132 -8.73 4.32 2.80
CA ALA A 132 -8.02 4.58 4.04
C ALA A 132 -8.64 5.77 4.78
N ARG A 133 -8.84 5.62 6.08
CA ARG A 133 -9.38 6.67 6.97
C ARG A 133 -8.66 6.77 8.31
N THR A 134 -7.67 5.92 8.53
CA THR A 134 -6.89 5.89 9.77
C THR A 134 -5.46 6.25 9.45
N TYR A 135 -5.01 7.33 10.08
CA TYR A 135 -3.62 7.79 10.05
C TYR A 135 -2.94 7.31 11.34
N LEU A 136 -1.76 6.72 11.21
CA LEU A 136 -0.97 6.17 12.30
C LEU A 136 0.38 6.90 12.35
N PRO A 137 0.57 7.90 13.22
CA PRO A 137 1.84 8.62 13.35
C PRO A 137 2.94 7.68 13.85
N ASP A 138 4.12 7.78 13.24
CA ASP A 138 5.34 7.04 13.61
C ASP A 138 5.12 5.57 14.02
N HIS A 139 4.30 4.85 13.24
CA HIS A 139 3.70 3.59 13.65
C HIS A 139 4.71 2.47 13.99
N TYR A 140 5.84 2.44 13.29
CA TYR A 140 6.90 1.43 13.44
C TYR A 140 8.17 2.00 14.11
N GLY A 141 8.16 3.27 14.51
CA GLY A 141 9.37 3.96 14.97
C GLY A 141 10.46 4.06 13.88
N PRO A 142 11.74 4.11 14.27
CA PRO A 142 12.85 4.16 13.33
C PRO A 142 12.87 2.98 12.36
N MET A 143 12.97 3.26 11.06
CA MET A 143 13.00 2.24 10.01
C MET A 143 14.28 2.30 9.18
N THR A 144 14.60 1.22 8.49
CA THR A 144 15.76 1.12 7.60
C THR A 144 15.38 1.06 6.11
N GLY A 145 16.38 0.96 5.24
CA GLY A 145 16.22 0.77 3.81
C GLY A 145 15.42 1.89 3.15
N ILE A 146 14.50 1.52 2.26
CA ILE A 146 13.72 2.51 1.51
C ILE A 146 12.85 3.39 2.41
N ASN A 147 12.50 2.95 3.62
CA ASN A 147 11.62 3.66 4.54
C ASN A 147 12.37 4.49 5.61
N ALA A 148 13.71 4.51 5.57
CA ALA A 148 14.51 5.35 6.45
C ALA A 148 14.36 6.85 6.11
N GLY A 149 14.76 7.71 7.05
CA GLY A 149 14.93 9.16 6.82
C GLY A 149 13.78 10.04 7.30
N ALA A 150 12.67 9.47 7.76
CA ALA A 150 11.57 10.23 8.37
C ALA A 150 10.76 9.33 9.33
N PRO A 151 9.97 9.91 10.26
CA PRO A 151 8.99 9.16 11.06
C PRO A 151 8.15 8.21 10.21
N SER A 152 7.84 7.04 10.77
CA SER A 152 7.23 5.91 10.06
C SER A 152 5.70 6.01 9.95
N ASP A 153 5.20 7.19 9.62
CA ASP A 153 3.76 7.45 9.50
C ASP A 153 3.11 6.52 8.47
N ARG A 154 1.91 6.01 8.77
CA ARG A 154 1.17 5.05 7.95
C ARG A 154 -0.28 5.43 7.75
N LEU A 155 -0.82 5.07 6.58
CA LEU A 155 -2.24 4.90 6.38
C LEU A 155 -2.62 3.44 6.51
N LEU A 156 -3.67 3.14 7.28
CA LEU A 156 -4.30 1.82 7.29
C LEU A 156 -5.23 1.71 6.06
N ALA A 157 -4.82 0.89 5.10
CA ALA A 157 -5.68 0.49 3.99
C ALA A 157 -6.69 -0.56 4.46
N GLU A 158 -7.95 -0.32 4.15
CA GLU A 158 -9.08 -1.24 4.35
C GLU A 158 -9.57 -1.72 2.98
N TRP A 159 -9.46 -3.02 2.72
CA TRP A 159 -9.87 -3.65 1.47
C TRP A 159 -11.05 -4.59 1.72
N ASP A 160 -12.25 -4.08 1.47
CA ASP A 160 -13.49 -4.83 1.54
C ASP A 160 -13.66 -5.69 0.28
N LEU A 161 -13.46 -7.00 0.41
CA LEU A 161 -13.35 -7.92 -0.72
C LEU A 161 -14.69 -8.15 -1.43
N LEU A 162 -15.81 -7.88 -0.75
CA LEU A 162 -17.17 -8.04 -1.25
C LEU A 162 -17.70 -6.76 -1.90
N ALA A 163 -17.07 -5.61 -1.64
CA ALA A 163 -17.50 -4.34 -2.21
C ALA A 163 -17.38 -4.33 -3.74
N GLU A 164 -18.43 -3.86 -4.43
CA GLU A 164 -18.49 -3.75 -5.88
C GLU A 164 -17.30 -2.97 -6.45
N ARG A 165 -16.90 -1.88 -5.77
CA ARG A 165 -15.74 -1.07 -6.16
C ARG A 165 -14.46 -1.88 -6.26
N VAL A 166 -14.24 -2.86 -5.38
CA VAL A 166 -13.03 -3.69 -5.39
C VAL A 166 -13.03 -4.59 -6.60
N TYR A 167 -14.15 -5.27 -6.87
CA TYR A 167 -14.30 -6.11 -8.05
C TYR A 167 -14.10 -5.31 -9.35
N ALA A 168 -14.76 -4.15 -9.47
CA ALA A 168 -14.62 -3.27 -10.62
C ALA A 168 -13.16 -2.84 -10.81
N ARG A 169 -12.49 -2.36 -9.76
CA ARG A 169 -11.11 -1.83 -9.85
C ARG A 169 -10.10 -2.90 -10.27
N ILE A 170 -10.22 -4.12 -9.74
CA ILE A 170 -9.26 -5.18 -10.04
C ILE A 170 -9.49 -5.85 -11.39
N TYR A 171 -10.70 -5.88 -11.96
CA TYR A 171 -10.99 -6.57 -13.23
C TYR A 171 -11.34 -5.63 -14.41
N ALA A 172 -11.86 -4.44 -14.14
CA ALA A 172 -12.25 -3.44 -15.13
C ALA A 172 -11.75 -2.04 -14.69
N PRO A 173 -10.46 -1.75 -14.86
CA PRO A 173 -9.86 -0.51 -14.39
C PRO A 173 -10.64 0.72 -14.86
N PRO A 174 -11.02 1.64 -13.96
CA PRO A 174 -11.81 2.81 -14.33
C PRO A 174 -10.95 3.84 -15.07
N PRO A 175 -11.59 4.80 -15.77
CA PRO A 175 -10.88 5.95 -16.33
C PRO A 175 -10.16 6.75 -15.24
N ASP A 176 -9.30 7.67 -15.65
CA ASP A 176 -8.59 8.57 -14.73
C ASP A 176 -9.57 9.37 -13.87
N PRO A 177 -9.23 9.61 -12.59
CA PRO A 177 -10.14 10.26 -11.68
C PRO A 177 -10.37 11.69 -12.17
N GLU A 178 -11.63 12.09 -12.25
CA GLU A 178 -11.99 13.47 -12.56
C GLU A 178 -11.68 14.35 -11.36
N VAL A 179 -10.58 15.09 -11.46
CA VAL A 179 -10.07 15.97 -10.40
C VAL A 179 -10.23 17.45 -10.71
N ALA A 180 -10.68 17.79 -11.92
CA ALA A 180 -10.88 19.17 -12.34
C ALA A 180 -11.96 19.85 -11.48
N GLY A 181 -11.66 21.05 -10.97
CA GLY A 181 -12.58 21.83 -10.15
C GLY A 181 -12.76 21.34 -8.71
N LEU A 182 -12.14 20.22 -8.31
CA LEU A 182 -12.15 19.81 -6.91
C LEU A 182 -11.26 20.73 -6.07
N PRO A 183 -11.73 21.16 -4.88
CA PRO A 183 -10.92 22.00 -4.00
C PRO A 183 -9.71 21.21 -3.46
N GLN A 184 -8.56 21.87 -3.39
CA GLN A 184 -7.31 21.30 -2.93
C GLN A 184 -7.07 21.67 -1.48
N ALA A 185 -6.80 20.68 -0.62
CA ALA A 185 -6.58 20.81 0.82
C ALA A 185 -5.21 21.36 1.20
N ASN A 186 -4.30 21.53 0.24
CA ASN A 186 -3.00 22.13 0.46
C ASN A 186 -2.45 22.83 -0.78
N ARG A 187 -1.56 23.80 -0.59
CA ARG A 187 -0.76 24.41 -1.66
C ARG A 187 0.64 23.81 -1.65
N VAL A 188 1.08 23.38 -2.82
CA VAL A 188 2.40 22.79 -3.05
C VAL A 188 3.06 23.54 -4.20
N GLU A 189 4.28 24.00 -4.01
CA GLU A 189 5.09 24.65 -5.05
C GLU A 189 6.41 23.91 -5.18
N GLY A 190 6.73 23.45 -6.40
CA GLY A 190 7.80 22.46 -6.58
C GLY A 190 7.50 21.19 -5.78
N GLU A 191 8.39 20.85 -4.85
CA GLU A 191 8.25 19.73 -3.92
C GLU A 191 7.94 20.19 -2.48
N GLU A 192 7.62 21.47 -2.27
CA GLU A 192 7.44 22.04 -0.92
C GLU A 192 5.96 22.17 -0.52
N PRO A 193 5.56 21.68 0.67
CA PRO A 193 4.21 21.86 1.19
C PRO A 193 4.11 23.22 1.91
N LEU A 194 3.49 24.21 1.27
CA LEU A 194 3.50 25.59 1.76
C LEU A 194 2.33 25.91 2.70
N GLU A 195 1.12 25.49 2.35
CA GLU A 195 -0.10 25.85 3.10
C GLU A 195 -1.05 24.68 3.22
N ALA A 196 -1.69 24.56 4.38
CA ALA A 196 -2.78 23.61 4.62
C ALA A 196 -4.11 24.38 4.74
N TYR A 197 -5.11 23.97 3.98
CA TYR A 197 -6.47 24.50 4.04
C TYR A 197 -7.34 23.49 4.77
N LEU A 198 -7.79 23.83 5.98
CA LEU A 198 -8.47 22.91 6.91
C LEU A 198 -9.97 23.19 7.06
N ASP A 199 -10.46 24.27 6.47
CA ASP A 199 -11.84 24.74 6.54
C ASP A 199 -12.70 24.32 5.35
N LEU A 200 -12.16 23.52 4.41
CA LEU A 200 -12.90 23.13 3.21
C LEU A 200 -14.10 22.24 3.54
N GLU A 201 -15.19 22.49 2.82
CA GLU A 201 -16.43 21.71 2.86
C GLU A 201 -16.87 21.37 1.44
N ALA A 202 -16.55 20.16 0.99
CA ALA A 202 -17.05 19.63 -0.27
C ALA A 202 -17.13 18.11 -0.20
N PRO A 203 -17.99 17.46 -1.02
CA PRO A 203 -18.09 15.99 -1.04
C PRO A 203 -16.76 15.29 -1.37
N ARG A 204 -15.90 15.97 -2.14
CA ARG A 204 -14.57 15.49 -2.51
C ARG A 204 -13.53 16.60 -2.42
N LEU A 205 -12.35 16.26 -1.92
CA LEU A 205 -11.19 17.13 -1.83
C LEU A 205 -9.97 16.44 -2.45
N LEU A 206 -8.98 17.23 -2.83
CA LEU A 206 -7.67 16.75 -3.23
C LEU A 206 -6.64 17.02 -2.14
N PHE A 207 -5.74 16.09 -1.88
CA PHE A 207 -4.54 16.34 -1.08
C PHE A 207 -3.30 15.96 -1.90
N GLN A 208 -2.48 16.96 -2.24
CA GLN A 208 -1.27 16.76 -3.04
C GLN A 208 -0.10 16.33 -2.15
N ILE A 209 0.68 15.36 -2.65
CA ILE A 209 1.91 14.86 -2.03
C ILE A 209 3.10 15.01 -3.01
N PRO A 210 4.34 14.76 -2.57
CA PRO A 210 5.51 14.78 -3.46
C PRO A 210 5.40 13.89 -4.70
N GLU A 211 6.12 14.26 -5.75
CA GLU A 211 6.29 13.38 -6.91
C GLU A 211 7.31 12.28 -6.63
N ASP A 212 8.44 12.62 -5.99
CA ASP A 212 9.50 11.68 -5.61
C ASP A 212 9.86 11.74 -4.13
N TRP A 213 8.99 11.17 -3.30
CA TRP A 213 9.24 11.00 -1.87
C TRP A 213 10.54 10.23 -1.57
N GLY A 214 10.91 9.28 -2.42
CA GLY A 214 12.14 8.51 -2.24
C GLY A 214 13.39 9.37 -2.38
N ARG A 215 13.38 10.32 -3.31
CA ARG A 215 14.44 11.33 -3.47
C ARG A 215 14.51 12.26 -2.26
N ILE A 216 13.37 12.81 -1.82
CA ILE A 216 13.31 13.71 -0.66
C ILE A 216 13.90 13.03 0.59
N LEU A 217 13.52 11.78 0.88
CA LEU A 217 14.06 11.02 2.01
C LEU A 217 15.59 10.89 2.00
N ARG A 218 16.22 10.83 0.81
CA ARG A 218 17.68 10.68 0.67
C ARG A 218 18.42 12.01 0.67
N GLU A 219 17.83 13.05 0.07
CA GLU A 219 18.53 14.28 -0.27
C GLU A 219 18.19 15.45 0.65
N ASP A 220 16.99 15.46 1.27
CA ASP A 220 16.53 16.59 2.07
C ASP A 220 15.73 16.13 3.31
N PRO A 221 16.43 15.82 4.42
CA PRO A 221 15.78 15.42 5.68
C PRO A 221 14.86 16.49 6.28
N ALA A 222 15.14 17.77 6.03
CA ALA A 222 14.31 18.86 6.54
C ALA A 222 12.98 18.91 5.80
N LEU A 223 13.00 18.83 4.47
CA LEU A 223 11.81 18.72 3.66
C LEU A 223 11.04 17.42 3.94
N ALA A 224 11.74 16.32 4.20
CA ALA A 224 11.11 15.07 4.60
C ALA A 224 10.30 15.23 5.89
N LEU A 225 10.87 15.88 6.91
CA LEU A 225 10.17 16.15 8.16
C LEU A 225 8.97 17.09 7.95
N ALA A 226 9.16 18.17 7.19
CA ALA A 226 8.09 19.12 6.87
C ALA A 226 6.90 18.41 6.21
N TRP A 227 7.14 17.50 5.27
CA TRP A 227 6.08 16.69 4.66
C TRP A 227 5.39 15.72 5.62
N ARG A 228 6.13 15.13 6.57
CA ARG A 228 5.52 14.27 7.59
C ARG A 228 4.55 15.06 8.45
N GLU A 229 4.98 16.20 8.96
CA GLU A 229 4.14 17.08 9.78
C GLU A 229 2.93 17.58 8.97
N HIS A 230 3.15 18.01 7.73
CA HIS A 230 2.09 18.50 6.86
C HIS A 230 1.05 17.43 6.51
N SER A 231 1.49 16.23 6.12
CA SER A 231 0.57 15.13 5.82
C SER A 231 -0.21 14.66 7.05
N ARG A 232 0.43 14.63 8.22
CA ARG A 232 -0.21 14.31 9.50
C ARG A 232 -1.29 15.32 9.86
N LEU A 233 -1.00 16.61 9.67
CA LEU A 233 -1.96 17.69 9.89
C LEU A 233 -3.17 17.56 8.96
N VAL A 234 -2.94 17.51 7.64
CA VAL A 234 -4.04 17.55 6.66
C VAL A 234 -4.87 16.27 6.66
N LEU A 235 -4.24 15.10 6.55
CA LEU A 235 -4.96 13.83 6.50
C LEU A 235 -5.62 13.52 7.84
N GLY A 236 -4.93 13.75 8.96
CA GLY A 236 -5.49 13.56 10.29
C GLY A 236 -6.73 14.42 10.51
N HIS A 237 -6.68 15.70 10.12
CA HIS A 237 -7.81 16.63 10.23
C HIS A 237 -9.01 16.18 9.41
N TYR A 238 -8.83 15.89 8.11
CA TYR A 238 -9.95 15.51 7.25
C TYR A 238 -10.52 14.13 7.60
N PHE A 239 -9.69 13.17 8.02
CA PHE A 239 -10.19 11.89 8.51
C PHE A 239 -11.03 12.04 9.78
N ALA A 240 -10.63 12.91 10.71
CA ALA A 240 -11.44 13.23 11.89
C ALA A 240 -12.78 13.89 11.54
N ARG A 241 -12.86 14.59 10.40
CA ARG A 241 -14.09 15.19 9.86
C ARG A 241 -14.94 14.22 9.01
N GLY A 242 -14.57 12.94 8.97
CA GLY A 242 -15.31 11.87 8.28
C GLY A 242 -14.91 11.63 6.83
N TYR A 243 -13.85 12.27 6.34
CA TYR A 243 -13.34 11.98 5.00
C TYR A 243 -12.56 10.65 5.00
N ARG A 244 -12.47 10.04 3.82
CA ARG A 244 -11.67 8.85 3.54
C ARG A 244 -10.88 9.06 2.25
N ALA A 245 -9.65 8.59 2.19
CA ALA A 245 -8.92 8.46 0.93
C ALA A 245 -9.54 7.30 0.12
N VAL A 246 -10.07 7.60 -1.06
CA VAL A 246 -10.84 6.64 -1.88
C VAL A 246 -10.28 6.42 -3.27
N ASP A 247 -9.43 7.31 -3.77
CA ASP A 247 -8.77 7.17 -5.07
C ASP A 247 -7.44 7.95 -5.05
N PHE A 248 -6.67 7.85 -6.14
CA PHE A 248 -5.40 8.54 -6.29
C PHE A 248 -5.21 8.99 -7.74
N ALA A 249 -4.92 10.27 -7.95
CA ALA A 249 -4.55 10.84 -9.23
C ALA A 249 -3.01 10.96 -9.32
N ARG A 250 -2.47 10.82 -10.52
CA ARG A 250 -1.04 11.06 -10.81
C ARG A 250 -0.88 12.23 -11.76
N ASN A 251 0.28 12.86 -11.73
CA ASN A 251 0.65 14.01 -12.57
C ASN A 251 -0.30 15.22 -12.40
N PRO A 252 -0.35 15.82 -11.19
CA PRO A 252 0.47 15.51 -10.02
C PRO A 252 -0.13 14.47 -9.07
N ASN A 253 0.68 13.93 -8.17
CA ASN A 253 0.31 12.94 -7.16
C ASN A 253 -0.67 13.52 -6.13
N ARG A 254 -1.93 13.09 -6.19
CA ARG A 254 -3.00 13.59 -5.32
C ARG A 254 -3.88 12.46 -4.80
N TYR A 255 -4.11 12.44 -3.50
CA TYR A 255 -5.23 11.69 -2.93
C TYR A 255 -6.55 12.34 -3.29
N VAL A 256 -7.54 11.51 -3.62
CA VAL A 256 -8.95 11.93 -3.63
C VAL A 256 -9.54 11.54 -2.29
N LEU A 257 -9.87 12.55 -1.48
CA LEU A 257 -10.59 12.39 -0.23
C LEU A 257 -12.09 12.54 -0.53
N ALA A 258 -12.92 11.66 0.03
CA ALA A 258 -14.37 11.74 -0.09
C ALA A 258 -15.02 11.63 1.28
N LYS A 259 -16.11 12.38 1.46
CA LYS A 259 -16.97 12.30 2.63
C LYS A 259 -18.28 11.63 2.22
N ASP A 260 -18.63 10.55 2.90
CA ASP A 260 -19.90 9.83 2.70
C ASP A 260 -21.10 10.74 3.02
#